data_AF-A0A6J2XJG2-F1
#
_entry.id   AF-A0A6J2XJG2-F1
#
_cell.length_a   1.000
_cell.length_b   1.000
_cell.length_c   1.000
_cell.angle_alpha   90.00
_cell.angle_beta   90.00
_cell.angle_gamma   90.00
#
_symmetry.space_group_name_H-M   'P 1'
#
loop_
_entity.id
_entity.type
_entity.pdbx_description
1 polymer ?
#
loop_
_entity_poly.entity_id
_entity_poly.type
_entity_poly.pdbx_seq_one_letter_code
_entity_poly.pdbx_strand_id
1 'polypeptide(L)'
;MTKHESSNNHISACLIYNKWNSDQVLDTDLDKTLKFKNNYWIKVLERVINVTLTLAKNNVSFRGDNESLYHGDHNRGNFLNIIELLSIYDPVLKELLSKDKKCVKYLSPTIQNEIINLLANEVKTELISQINESPFFSVIMDTTQDISKIDQVSFVVRYADFIKDNDNVIRDVVIREVFLGFEKCMGQSAEDMVKQLLLFFEKNNLSFERLRTQGYDGAANMTGVYNGLQAKILEKQPNALYVYCAAHNLNLVINDSHKTMGSIDGNVRIQEAHIKTICPTRWLSRYDSLHSLRFHYREILQVLTKLTLTSSKTTEQNEALGLKKKLENFETVVLIVIEHKILSITKLVSNALQSKNQDIQRASKLLETAKKDIAEMRNSFEEVINEAADLARGWEINPSFKEHRIRKVKKQFDELSCDERLFNAKKLPCVGV
;
A
#
# COMPACT_ATOMS: atom_id res chain seq x y z
N MET A 1 37.53 44.52 -63.03
CA MET A 1 37.15 44.57 -61.60
C MET A 1 37.13 45.98 -61.04
N THR A 2 38.02 46.89 -61.46
CA THR A 2 38.16 48.26 -60.92
C THR A 2 36.91 49.16 -60.99
N LYS A 3 36.04 49.01 -62.00
CA LYS A 3 34.79 49.81 -62.08
C LYS A 3 33.74 49.47 -61.01
N HIS A 4 33.75 48.24 -60.49
CA HIS A 4 32.81 47.83 -59.46
C HIS A 4 33.22 48.39 -58.10
N GLU A 5 34.52 48.31 -57.78
CA GLU A 5 35.13 48.80 -56.54
C GLU A 5 35.00 50.32 -56.37
N SER A 6 35.00 51.07 -57.47
CA SER A 6 34.80 52.52 -57.46
C SER A 6 33.34 52.96 -57.63
N SER A 7 32.38 52.02 -57.69
CA SER A 7 30.98 52.37 -57.86
C SER A 7 30.38 52.92 -56.57
N ASN A 8 29.52 53.93 -56.67
CA ASN A 8 28.84 54.50 -55.50
C ASN A 8 28.05 53.44 -54.73
N ASN A 9 27.48 52.43 -55.41
CA ASN A 9 26.78 51.33 -54.75
C ASN A 9 27.72 50.45 -53.92
N HIS A 10 28.92 50.13 -54.44
CA HIS A 10 29.92 49.36 -53.70
C HIS A 10 30.46 50.14 -52.50
N ILE A 11 30.79 51.42 -52.68
CA ILE A 11 31.27 52.28 -51.60
C ILE A 11 30.18 52.44 -50.53
N SER A 12 28.91 52.64 -50.93
CA SER A 12 27.78 52.71 -50.00
C SER A 12 27.57 51.41 -49.24
N ALA A 13 27.65 50.27 -49.92
CA ALA A 13 27.52 48.95 -49.29
C ALA A 13 28.68 48.65 -48.33
N CYS A 14 29.92 49.02 -48.70
CA CYS A 14 31.08 48.89 -47.82
C CYS A 14 31.02 49.84 -46.62
N LEU A 15 30.49 51.05 -46.79
CA LEU A 15 30.24 51.98 -45.68
C LEU A 15 29.14 51.45 -44.75
N ILE A 16 28.06 50.89 -45.29
CA ILE A 16 27.00 50.23 -44.50
C ILE A 16 27.56 49.00 -43.77
N TYR A 17 28.36 48.18 -44.44
CA TYR A 17 29.01 47.02 -43.84
C TYR A 17 30.00 47.42 -42.74
N ASN A 18 30.85 48.42 -42.97
CA ASN A 18 31.78 48.92 -41.96
C ASN A 18 31.04 49.57 -40.79
N LYS A 19 29.93 50.25 -41.05
CA LYS A 19 29.06 50.80 -40.00
C LYS A 19 28.34 49.70 -39.22
N TRP A 20 27.93 48.62 -39.88
CA TRP A 20 27.41 47.40 -39.24
C TRP A 20 28.48 46.65 -38.43
N ASN A 21 29.74 46.74 -38.83
CA ASN A 21 30.88 46.16 -38.12
C ASN A 21 31.37 47.05 -36.95
N SER A 22 31.17 48.38 -37.03
CA SER A 22 31.60 49.35 -36.02
C SER A 22 30.54 49.68 -34.98
N ASP A 23 29.26 49.73 -35.36
CA ASP A 23 28.14 49.86 -34.44
C ASP A 23 27.83 48.46 -33.90
N GLN A 24 28.23 48.18 -32.65
CA GLN A 24 27.73 47.00 -31.92
C GLN A 24 26.21 46.98 -32.03
N VAL A 25 25.70 45.97 -32.74
CA VAL A 25 24.32 45.83 -33.18
C VAL A 25 23.32 46.19 -32.07
N LEU A 26 22.20 46.83 -32.45
CA LEU A 26 20.94 46.91 -31.68
C LEU A 26 20.53 45.56 -31.02
N ASP A 27 21.06 44.45 -31.54
CA ASP A 27 20.84 43.08 -31.11
C ASP A 27 21.69 42.66 -29.90
N THR A 28 22.78 43.37 -29.55
CA THR A 28 23.59 43.01 -28.37
C THR A 28 22.89 43.33 -27.06
N ASP A 29 22.18 44.45 -26.98
CA ASP A 29 21.37 44.80 -25.81
C ASP A 29 20.06 43.99 -25.75
N LEU A 30 19.49 43.63 -26.91
CA LEU A 30 18.37 42.69 -26.98
C LEU A 30 18.78 41.29 -26.50
N ASP A 31 19.93 40.78 -26.94
CA ASP A 31 20.50 39.50 -26.54
C ASP A 31 20.89 39.49 -25.05
N LYS A 32 21.49 40.57 -24.52
CA LYS A 32 21.71 40.74 -23.07
C LYS A 32 20.39 40.69 -22.29
N THR A 33 19.35 41.37 -22.79
CA THR A 33 18.03 41.39 -22.15
C THR A 33 17.37 40.01 -22.17
N LEU A 34 17.49 39.28 -23.29
CA LEU A 34 16.99 37.91 -23.42
C LEU A 34 17.75 36.95 -22.48
N LYS A 35 19.08 37.04 -22.42
CA LYS A 35 19.91 36.26 -21.49
C LYS A 35 19.54 36.53 -20.04
N PHE A 36 19.30 37.79 -19.67
CA PHE A 36 18.85 38.14 -18.32
C PHE A 36 17.49 37.53 -17.99
N LYS A 37 16.52 37.63 -18.92
CA LYS A 37 15.19 37.01 -18.76
C LYS A 37 15.27 35.48 -18.67
N ASN A 38 16.10 34.84 -19.49
CA ASN A 38 16.33 33.40 -19.44
C ASN A 38 16.92 32.98 -18.09
N ASN A 39 17.95 33.69 -17.62
CA ASN A 39 18.55 33.41 -16.32
C ASN A 39 17.56 33.59 -15.16
N TYR A 40 16.70 34.61 -15.22
CA TYR A 40 15.62 34.79 -14.26
C TYR A 40 14.68 33.57 -14.22
N TRP A 41 14.23 33.08 -15.37
CA TRP A 41 13.32 31.92 -15.42
C TRP A 41 13.98 30.60 -15.05
N ILE A 42 15.26 30.39 -15.41
CA ILE A 42 16.05 29.26 -14.92
C ILE A 42 16.06 29.26 -13.40
N LYS A 43 16.37 30.42 -12.79
CA LYS A 43 16.33 30.56 -11.33
C LYS A 43 14.95 30.25 -10.76
N VAL A 44 13.87 30.77 -11.34
CA VAL A 44 12.50 30.44 -10.89
C VAL A 44 12.24 28.93 -10.93
N LEU A 45 12.55 28.28 -12.07
CA LEU A 45 12.33 26.85 -12.25
C LEU A 45 13.15 26.01 -11.27
N GLU A 46 14.40 26.38 -10.99
CA GLU A 46 15.21 25.72 -9.96
C GLU A 46 14.51 25.72 -8.59
N ARG A 47 13.94 26.85 -8.15
CA ARG A 47 13.22 26.91 -6.85
C ARG A 47 11.98 26.03 -6.91
N VAL A 48 11.18 26.15 -7.98
CA VAL A 48 9.96 25.37 -8.17
C VAL A 48 10.26 23.86 -8.15
N ILE A 49 11.28 23.42 -8.88
CA ILE A 49 11.72 22.02 -8.91
C ILE A 49 12.22 21.57 -7.53
N ASN A 50 13.01 22.38 -6.84
CA ASN A 50 13.52 22.06 -5.50
C ASN A 50 12.39 21.93 -4.46
N VAL A 51 11.36 22.78 -4.52
CA VAL A 51 10.17 22.66 -3.67
C VAL A 51 9.43 21.35 -3.99
N THR A 52 9.22 21.05 -5.28
CA THR A 52 8.61 19.78 -5.72
C THR A 52 9.39 18.56 -5.23
N LEU A 53 10.71 18.56 -5.37
CA LEU A 53 11.58 17.49 -4.88
C LEU A 53 11.50 17.36 -3.36
N THR A 54 11.44 18.47 -2.63
CA THR A 54 11.34 18.46 -1.17
C THR A 54 10.02 17.84 -0.71
N LEU A 55 8.90 18.22 -1.33
CA LEU A 55 7.59 17.65 -1.02
C LEU A 55 7.55 16.15 -1.35
N ALA A 56 8.05 15.77 -2.53
CA ALA A 56 8.10 14.37 -2.98
C ALA A 56 8.96 13.50 -2.05
N LYS A 57 10.18 13.94 -1.70
CA LYS A 57 11.09 13.19 -0.81
C LYS A 57 10.51 12.94 0.58
N ASN A 58 9.68 13.86 1.07
CA ASN A 58 9.07 13.78 2.40
C ASN A 58 7.67 13.17 2.38
N ASN A 59 7.16 12.71 1.22
CA ASN A 59 5.78 12.22 1.05
C ASN A 59 4.72 13.22 1.54
N VAL A 60 4.97 14.51 1.34
CA VAL A 60 4.05 15.59 1.75
C VAL A 60 3.11 15.91 0.59
N SER A 61 1.82 16.09 0.88
CA SER A 61 0.84 16.47 -0.13
C SER A 61 1.18 17.83 -0.74
N PHE A 62 1.01 17.97 -2.05
CA PHE A 62 1.33 19.20 -2.76
C PHE A 62 0.22 20.24 -2.63
N ARG A 63 -1.03 19.76 -2.77
CA ARG A 63 -2.22 20.58 -3.00
C ARG A 63 -3.04 20.77 -1.72
N GLY A 64 -3.83 21.84 -1.72
CA GLY A 64 -4.83 22.12 -0.70
C GLY A 64 -6.21 22.31 -1.34
N ASP A 65 -7.19 22.69 -0.53
CA ASP A 65 -8.59 22.80 -0.97
C ASP A 65 -8.81 23.96 -1.96
N ASN A 66 -7.99 25.01 -1.88
CA ASN A 66 -8.09 26.19 -2.76
C ASN A 66 -6.70 26.74 -3.13
N GLU A 67 -6.22 26.43 -4.33
CA GLU A 67 -4.88 26.81 -4.83
C GLU A 67 -4.82 28.24 -5.41
N SER A 68 -5.69 29.15 -4.95
CA SER A 68 -5.69 30.55 -5.39
C SER A 68 -4.62 31.37 -4.66
N LEU A 69 -3.70 31.96 -5.43
CA LEU A 69 -2.74 32.96 -4.93
C LEU A 69 -3.39 34.27 -4.48
N TYR A 70 -4.69 34.49 -4.75
CA TYR A 70 -5.32 35.81 -4.63
C TYR A 70 -6.61 35.84 -3.80
N HIS A 71 -7.08 34.70 -3.30
CA HIS A 71 -8.36 34.61 -2.57
C HIS A 71 -8.20 33.86 -1.25
N GLY A 72 -8.27 34.59 -0.13
CA GLY A 72 -8.68 34.13 1.21
C GLY A 72 -7.77 33.13 1.96
N ASP A 73 -7.98 33.08 3.29
CA ASP A 73 -7.29 32.24 4.31
C ASP A 73 -7.64 30.74 4.24
N HIS A 74 -7.73 30.17 3.04
CA HIS A 74 -7.98 28.74 2.87
C HIS A 74 -6.65 28.01 2.66
N ASN A 75 -6.63 26.70 2.93
CA ASN A 75 -5.44 25.88 2.72
C ASN A 75 -5.06 25.86 1.23
N ARG A 76 -4.00 26.61 0.87
CA ARG A 76 -3.49 26.73 -0.52
C ARG A 76 -2.65 25.54 -0.98
N GLY A 77 -2.39 24.60 -0.08
CA GLY A 77 -1.50 23.47 -0.32
C GLY A 77 -0.05 23.79 0.04
N ASN A 78 0.69 22.75 0.41
CA ASN A 78 2.06 22.91 0.90
C ASN A 78 2.98 23.50 -0.17
N PHE A 79 2.75 23.22 -1.45
CA PHE A 79 3.56 23.77 -2.53
C PHE A 79 3.52 25.30 -2.57
N LEU A 80 2.32 25.88 -2.62
CA LEU A 80 2.18 27.34 -2.67
C LEU A 80 2.60 28.00 -1.35
N ASN A 81 2.31 27.39 -0.21
CA ASN A 81 2.72 27.89 1.10
C ASN A 81 4.26 27.97 1.22
N ILE A 82 4.99 26.96 0.72
CA ILE A 82 6.45 26.97 0.72
C ILE A 82 6.98 28.06 -0.22
N ILE A 83 6.39 28.23 -1.41
CA ILE A 83 6.80 29.28 -2.36
C ILE A 83 6.57 30.68 -1.75
N GLU A 84 5.44 30.89 -1.08
CA GLU A 84 5.12 32.13 -0.36
C GLU A 84 6.12 32.39 0.77
N LEU A 85 6.43 31.37 1.58
CA LEU A 85 7.46 31.46 2.62
C LEU A 85 8.84 31.80 2.05
N LEU A 86 9.26 31.12 0.98
CA LEU A 86 10.56 31.37 0.35
C LEU A 86 10.62 32.76 -0.27
N SER A 87 9.51 33.32 -0.74
CA SER A 87 9.47 34.69 -1.30
C SER A 87 9.81 35.80 -0.29
N ILE A 88 9.73 35.51 1.01
CA ILE A 88 10.17 36.44 2.07
C ILE A 88 11.69 36.62 2.02
N TYR A 89 12.43 35.57 1.65
CA TYR A 89 13.89 35.51 1.70
C TYR A 89 14.55 35.51 0.31
N ASP A 90 13.86 35.03 -0.73
CA ASP A 90 14.35 34.94 -2.10
C ASP A 90 13.77 36.08 -2.97
N PRO A 91 14.61 37.03 -3.43
CA PRO A 91 14.14 38.17 -4.23
C PRO A 91 13.56 37.75 -5.60
N VAL A 92 13.98 36.62 -6.16
CA VAL A 92 13.47 36.11 -7.45
C VAL A 92 12.03 35.65 -7.28
N LEU A 93 11.72 34.91 -6.21
CA LEU A 93 10.35 34.50 -5.91
C LEU A 93 9.48 35.67 -5.48
N LYS A 94 10.05 36.65 -4.75
CA LYS A 94 9.36 37.90 -4.41
C LYS A 94 8.93 38.65 -5.68
N GLU A 95 9.84 38.82 -6.63
CA GLU A 95 9.54 39.41 -7.93
C GLU A 95 8.44 38.61 -8.64
N LEU A 96 8.57 37.28 -8.71
CA LEU A 96 7.60 36.40 -9.36
C LEU A 96 6.17 36.57 -8.82
N LEU A 97 6.01 36.62 -7.49
CA LEU A 97 4.70 36.76 -6.86
C LEU A 97 4.12 38.16 -7.09
N SER A 98 4.96 39.18 -7.17
CA SER A 98 4.56 40.57 -7.45
C SER A 98 4.06 40.81 -8.88
N LYS A 99 4.35 39.91 -9.84
CA LYS A 99 3.87 40.03 -11.24
C LYS A 99 2.35 39.94 -11.32
N ASP A 100 1.78 40.61 -12.33
CA ASP A 100 0.33 40.60 -12.61
C ASP A 100 -0.22 39.16 -12.70
N LYS A 101 -1.50 38.98 -12.36
CA LYS A 101 -2.20 37.69 -12.46
C LYS A 101 -2.14 37.07 -13.86
N LYS A 102 -2.10 37.91 -14.91
CA LYS A 102 -2.03 37.46 -16.30
C LYS A 102 -0.64 37.01 -16.73
N CYS A 103 0.40 37.30 -15.93
CA CYS A 103 1.75 36.85 -16.22
C CYS A 103 1.93 35.37 -15.86
N VAL A 104 2.77 34.68 -16.65
CA VAL A 104 3.17 33.30 -16.37
C VAL A 104 3.91 33.25 -15.03
N LYS A 105 3.56 32.29 -14.16
CA LYS A 105 4.24 32.07 -12.88
C LYS A 105 4.84 30.68 -12.70
N TYR A 106 4.49 29.71 -13.54
CA TYR A 106 4.85 28.28 -13.39
C TYR A 106 4.38 27.62 -12.07
N LEU A 107 3.50 28.28 -11.32
CA LEU A 107 2.98 27.77 -10.04
C LEU A 107 1.63 27.04 -10.20
N SER A 108 1.10 26.97 -11.42
CA SER A 108 -0.23 26.38 -11.64
C SER A 108 -0.22 24.86 -11.45
N PRO A 109 -1.37 24.26 -11.10
CA PRO A 109 -1.45 22.81 -10.85
C PRO A 109 -1.10 21.97 -12.08
N THR A 110 -1.37 22.50 -13.27
CA THR A 110 -1.00 21.89 -14.55
C THR A 110 0.52 21.78 -14.69
N ILE A 111 1.24 22.87 -14.43
CA ILE A 111 2.71 22.90 -14.50
C ILE A 111 3.33 22.06 -13.39
N GLN A 112 2.77 22.10 -12.17
CA GLN A 112 3.22 21.23 -11.09
C GLN A 112 3.16 19.75 -11.51
N ASN A 113 2.05 19.30 -12.11
CA ASN A 113 1.92 17.95 -12.61
C ASN A 113 2.91 17.63 -13.74
N GLU A 114 3.17 18.58 -14.63
CA GLU A 114 4.18 18.41 -15.69
C GLU A 114 5.57 18.19 -15.09
N ILE A 115 5.97 19.01 -14.12
CA ILE A 115 7.26 18.87 -13.41
C ILE A 115 7.32 17.53 -12.68
N ILE A 116 6.26 17.14 -11.98
CA ILE A 116 6.19 15.85 -11.28
C ILE A 116 6.38 14.69 -12.28
N ASN A 117 5.72 14.75 -13.44
CA ASN A 117 5.84 13.71 -14.47
C ASN A 117 7.25 13.66 -15.06
N LEU A 118 7.89 14.80 -15.31
CA LEU A 118 9.27 14.85 -15.80
C LEU A 118 10.25 14.23 -14.79
N LEU A 119 10.13 14.62 -13.52
CA LEU A 119 10.96 14.05 -12.44
C LEU A 119 10.72 12.55 -12.27
N ALA A 120 9.46 12.11 -12.32
CA ALA A 120 9.11 10.70 -12.22
C ALA A 120 9.68 9.89 -13.39
N ASN A 121 9.64 10.43 -14.62
CA ASN A 121 10.22 9.79 -15.79
C ASN A 121 11.75 9.69 -15.69
N GLU A 122 12.43 10.71 -15.18
CA GLU A 122 13.88 10.69 -14.98
C GLU A 122 14.28 9.60 -13.97
N VAL A 123 13.61 9.57 -12.80
CA VAL A 123 13.81 8.53 -11.78
C VAL A 123 13.53 7.15 -12.37
N LYS A 124 12.45 7.00 -13.13
CA LYS A 124 12.09 5.73 -13.74
C LYS A 124 13.11 5.27 -14.77
N THR A 125 13.65 6.17 -15.58
CA THR A 125 14.68 5.88 -16.59
C THR A 125 15.95 5.39 -15.92
N GLU A 126 16.39 6.07 -14.85
CA GLU A 126 17.53 5.65 -14.05
C GLU A 126 17.32 4.27 -13.41
N LEU A 127 16.14 4.01 -12.82
CA LEU A 127 15.82 2.71 -12.26
C LEU A 127 15.81 1.59 -13.31
N ILE A 128 15.28 1.85 -14.50
CA ILE A 128 15.30 0.89 -15.62
C ILE A 128 16.74 0.61 -16.07
N SER A 129 17.59 1.64 -16.14
CA SER A 129 19.01 1.47 -16.47
C SER A 129 19.68 0.51 -15.48
N GLN A 130 19.49 0.74 -14.17
CA GLN A 130 20.03 -0.11 -13.11
C GLN A 130 19.50 -1.54 -13.17
N ILE A 131 18.20 -1.74 -13.45
CA ILE A 131 17.63 -3.09 -13.64
C ILE A 131 18.30 -3.80 -14.82
N ASN A 132 18.54 -3.08 -15.93
CA ASN A 132 19.11 -3.64 -17.15
C ASN A 132 20.61 -3.97 -17.04
N GLU A 133 21.32 -3.44 -16.05
CA GLU A 133 22.66 -3.90 -15.68
C GLU A 133 22.65 -5.28 -15.04
N SER A 134 21.57 -5.64 -14.34
CA SER A 134 21.39 -6.97 -13.80
C SER A 134 21.14 -7.99 -14.93
N PRO A 135 21.82 -9.15 -14.93
CA PRO A 135 21.58 -10.19 -15.92
C PRO A 135 20.18 -10.78 -15.78
N PHE A 136 19.64 -10.81 -14.56
CA PHE A 136 18.35 -11.41 -14.24
C PHE A 136 17.55 -10.56 -13.26
N PHE A 137 16.23 -10.65 -13.33
CA PHE A 137 15.34 -10.00 -12.38
C PHE A 137 14.06 -10.81 -12.16
N SER A 138 13.32 -10.41 -11.13
CA SER A 138 12.04 -10.96 -10.74
C SER A 138 10.97 -9.88 -10.82
N VAL A 139 9.74 -10.25 -11.21
CA VAL A 139 8.60 -9.35 -11.19
C VAL A 139 7.63 -9.76 -10.09
N ILE A 140 7.11 -8.79 -9.36
CA ILE A 140 6.04 -8.93 -8.38
C ILE A 140 4.90 -8.04 -8.85
N MET A 141 3.70 -8.61 -8.97
CA MET A 141 2.49 -7.86 -9.27
C MET A 141 1.45 -8.07 -8.19
N ASP A 142 0.80 -6.97 -7.81
CA ASP A 142 -0.35 -6.99 -6.90
C ASP A 142 -1.46 -6.11 -7.47
N THR A 143 -2.71 -6.54 -7.32
CA THR A 143 -3.88 -5.83 -7.84
C THR A 143 -4.58 -5.08 -6.72
N THR A 144 -4.99 -3.85 -7.00
CA THR A 144 -5.70 -2.99 -6.05
C THR A 144 -6.71 -2.12 -6.78
N GLN A 145 -7.73 -1.65 -6.05
CA GLN A 145 -8.64 -0.63 -6.55
C GLN A 145 -8.22 0.75 -6.04
N ASP A 146 -8.28 1.74 -6.91
CA ASP A 146 -8.09 3.13 -6.52
C ASP A 146 -9.36 3.75 -5.90
N ILE A 147 -9.26 5.01 -5.46
CA ILE A 147 -10.38 5.76 -4.88
C ILE A 147 -11.58 5.93 -5.83
N SER A 148 -11.33 5.82 -7.14
CA SER A 148 -12.33 5.90 -8.20
C SER A 148 -12.88 4.52 -8.59
N LYS A 149 -12.53 3.47 -7.85
CA LYS A 149 -12.92 2.07 -8.08
C LYS A 149 -12.40 1.51 -9.41
N ILE A 150 -11.30 2.04 -9.90
CA ILE A 150 -10.62 1.52 -11.08
C ILE A 150 -9.60 0.48 -10.61
N ASP A 151 -9.68 -0.72 -11.18
CA ASP A 151 -8.69 -1.77 -10.96
C ASP A 151 -7.34 -1.35 -11.55
N GLN A 152 -6.30 -1.44 -10.73
CA GLN A 152 -4.92 -1.16 -11.08
C GLN A 152 -4.02 -2.32 -10.67
N VAL A 153 -2.95 -2.51 -11.41
CA VAL A 153 -1.88 -3.46 -11.08
C VAL A 153 -0.60 -2.70 -10.78
N SER A 154 0.02 -3.06 -9.66
CA SER A 154 1.35 -2.57 -9.28
C SER A 154 2.42 -3.42 -9.94
N PHE A 155 3.48 -2.78 -10.42
CA PHE A 155 4.67 -3.47 -10.90
C PHE A 155 5.85 -3.16 -9.99
N VAL A 156 6.37 -4.22 -9.36
CA VAL A 156 7.57 -4.17 -8.55
C VAL A 156 8.60 -5.12 -9.17
N VAL A 157 9.84 -4.64 -9.33
CA VAL A 157 10.95 -5.44 -9.87
C VAL A 157 11.97 -5.64 -8.77
N ARG A 158 12.42 -6.89 -8.61
CA ARG A 158 13.48 -7.27 -7.68
C ARG A 158 14.68 -7.78 -8.47
N TYR A 159 15.84 -7.18 -8.26
CA TYR A 159 17.07 -7.48 -9.02
C TYR A 159 18.31 -7.44 -8.13
N ALA A 160 19.41 -8.01 -8.62
CA ALA A 160 20.71 -7.97 -7.97
C ALA A 160 21.50 -6.77 -8.48
N ASP A 161 21.84 -5.85 -7.59
CA ASP A 161 22.72 -4.73 -7.87
C ASP A 161 24.16 -5.13 -7.52
N PHE A 162 25.06 -5.05 -8.51
CA PHE A 162 26.45 -5.44 -8.36
C PHE A 162 27.27 -4.18 -8.09
N ILE A 163 27.67 -3.98 -6.83
CA ILE A 163 28.48 -2.83 -6.44
C ILE A 163 29.90 -3.09 -6.92
N LYS A 164 30.37 -2.23 -7.83
CA LYS A 164 31.71 -2.31 -8.42
C LYS A 164 32.62 -1.23 -7.86
N ASP A 165 33.91 -1.52 -7.79
CA ASP A 165 34.93 -0.51 -7.50
C ASP A 165 35.36 0.26 -8.76
N ASN A 166 36.33 1.16 -8.60
CA ASN A 166 36.88 1.97 -9.68
C ASN A 166 37.53 1.13 -10.80
N ASP A 167 37.93 -0.12 -10.50
CA ASP A 167 38.52 -1.06 -11.46
C ASP A 167 37.45 -1.98 -12.08
N ASN A 168 36.16 -1.68 -11.87
CA ASN A 168 35.00 -2.42 -12.37
C ASN A 168 34.90 -3.86 -11.82
N VAL A 169 35.54 -4.13 -10.66
CA VAL A 169 35.48 -5.42 -9.97
C VAL A 169 34.29 -5.44 -9.01
N ILE A 170 33.48 -6.50 -9.08
CA ILE A 170 32.33 -6.69 -8.18
C ILE A 170 32.84 -6.91 -6.75
N ARG A 171 32.46 -6.02 -5.84
CA ARG A 171 32.80 -6.09 -4.41
C ARG A 171 31.67 -6.62 -3.55
N ASP A 172 30.44 -6.29 -3.92
CA ASP A 172 29.26 -6.69 -3.16
C ASP A 172 28.04 -6.86 -4.08
N VAL A 173 27.04 -7.58 -3.59
CA VAL A 173 25.76 -7.80 -4.28
C VAL A 173 24.62 -7.43 -3.34
N VAL A 174 23.87 -6.39 -3.70
CA VAL A 174 22.73 -5.92 -2.93
C VAL A 174 21.45 -6.24 -3.67
N ILE A 175 20.51 -6.89 -3.00
CA ILE A 175 19.19 -7.14 -3.58
C ILE A 175 18.33 -5.89 -3.44
N ARG A 176 17.93 -5.33 -4.58
CA ARG A 176 17.06 -4.16 -4.64
C ARG A 176 15.66 -4.55 -5.06
N GLU A 177 14.68 -3.87 -4.48
CA GLU A 177 13.27 -3.97 -4.84
C GLU A 177 12.76 -2.58 -5.17
N VAL A 178 12.35 -2.39 -6.42
CA VAL A 178 11.97 -1.08 -6.96
C VAL A 178 10.54 -1.12 -7.49
N PHE A 179 9.77 -0.11 -7.10
CA PHE A 179 8.42 0.09 -7.60
C PHE A 179 8.49 0.93 -8.88
N LEU A 180 7.93 0.40 -9.97
CA LEU A 180 7.97 1.05 -11.29
C LEU A 180 6.66 1.77 -11.65
N GLY A 181 5.60 1.59 -10.86
CA GLY A 181 4.35 2.29 -11.03
C GLY A 181 3.10 1.40 -10.94
N PHE A 182 1.95 2.06 -10.98
CA PHE A 182 0.65 1.43 -11.21
C PHE A 182 0.27 1.57 -12.68
N GLU A 183 -0.33 0.52 -13.23
CA GLU A 183 -1.02 0.61 -14.52
C GLU A 183 -2.47 0.17 -14.37
N LYS A 184 -3.38 0.82 -15.09
CA LYS A 184 -4.79 0.42 -15.13
C LYS A 184 -4.89 -1.01 -15.67
N CYS A 185 -5.68 -1.85 -15.03
CA CYS A 185 -5.89 -3.23 -15.50
C CYS A 185 -6.56 -3.24 -16.87
N MET A 186 -6.02 -4.01 -17.82
CA MET A 186 -6.65 -4.24 -19.13
C MET A 186 -7.90 -5.13 -19.02
N GLY A 187 -7.93 -5.97 -18.00
CA GLY A 187 -9.02 -6.88 -17.65
C GLY A 187 -8.58 -7.75 -16.48
N GLN A 188 -9.51 -8.57 -15.97
CA GLN A 188 -9.22 -9.49 -14.85
C GLN A 188 -8.83 -10.90 -15.34
N SER A 189 -8.88 -11.16 -16.65
CA SER A 189 -8.52 -12.47 -17.19
C SER A 189 -7.01 -12.69 -17.16
N ALA A 190 -6.58 -13.95 -17.10
CA ALA A 190 -5.16 -14.29 -17.19
C ALA A 190 -4.51 -13.78 -18.48
N GLU A 191 -5.25 -13.75 -19.60
CA GLU A 191 -4.75 -13.31 -20.91
C GLU A 191 -4.49 -11.81 -20.94
N ASP A 192 -5.41 -11.03 -20.38
CA ASP A 192 -5.25 -9.58 -20.26
C ASP A 192 -4.03 -9.25 -19.39
N MET A 193 -3.82 -10.00 -18.31
CA MET A 193 -2.66 -9.79 -17.42
C MET A 193 -1.34 -10.18 -18.08
N VAL A 194 -1.30 -11.27 -18.87
CA VAL A 194 -0.11 -11.62 -19.67
C VAL A 194 0.19 -10.50 -20.66
N LYS A 195 -0.82 -10.06 -21.42
CA LYS A 195 -0.66 -8.98 -22.40
C LYS A 195 -0.18 -7.70 -21.75
N GLN A 196 -0.73 -7.37 -20.59
CA GLN A 196 -0.34 -6.21 -19.80
C GLN A 196 1.11 -6.31 -19.31
N LEU A 197 1.55 -7.47 -18.81
CA LEU A 197 2.93 -7.69 -18.42
C LEU A 197 3.90 -7.53 -19.61
N LEU A 198 3.56 -8.09 -20.78
CA LEU A 198 4.40 -7.99 -21.97
C LEU A 198 4.50 -6.55 -22.47
N LEU A 199 3.38 -5.83 -22.54
CA LEU A 199 3.36 -4.41 -22.90
C LEU A 199 4.12 -3.55 -21.89
N PHE A 200 4.05 -3.88 -20.60
CA PHE A 200 4.84 -3.23 -19.57
C PHE A 200 6.35 -3.44 -19.80
N PHE A 201 6.77 -4.65 -20.17
CA PHE A 201 8.19 -4.94 -20.42
C PHE A 201 8.69 -4.20 -21.66
N GLU A 202 7.91 -4.21 -22.75
CA GLU A 202 8.21 -3.50 -23.99
C GLU A 202 8.31 -1.99 -23.75
N LYS A 203 7.32 -1.39 -23.10
CA LYS A 203 7.29 0.05 -22.78
C LYS A 203 8.48 0.50 -21.93
N ASN A 204 9.01 -0.37 -21.08
CA ASN A 204 10.12 -0.06 -20.18
C ASN A 204 11.47 -0.62 -20.67
N ASN A 205 11.57 -1.11 -21.91
CA ASN A 205 12.79 -1.72 -22.46
C ASN A 205 13.41 -2.79 -21.55
N LEU A 206 12.56 -3.62 -20.92
CA LEU A 206 12.98 -4.74 -20.08
C LEU A 206 12.92 -6.04 -20.88
N SER A 207 14.02 -6.80 -20.88
CA SER A 207 14.05 -8.09 -21.58
C SER A 207 13.29 -9.17 -20.82
N PHE A 208 12.25 -9.73 -21.44
CA PHE A 208 11.50 -10.86 -20.90
C PHE A 208 12.35 -12.15 -20.78
N GLU A 209 13.43 -12.26 -21.56
CA GLU A 209 14.35 -13.41 -21.50
C GLU A 209 15.14 -13.48 -20.19
N ARG A 210 15.31 -12.32 -19.53
CA ARG A 210 16.03 -12.17 -18.26
C ARG A 210 15.15 -12.42 -17.04
N LEU A 211 13.84 -12.62 -17.23
CA LEU A 211 12.92 -12.92 -16.14
C LEU A 211 13.22 -14.30 -15.54
N ARG A 212 13.36 -14.36 -14.21
CA ARG A 212 13.63 -15.61 -13.47
C ARG A 212 12.57 -15.94 -12.42
N THR A 213 11.77 -14.97 -12.02
CA THR A 213 10.71 -15.21 -11.05
C THR A 213 9.50 -14.32 -11.34
N GLN A 214 8.33 -14.88 -11.12
CA GLN A 214 7.04 -14.19 -11.16
C GLN A 214 6.31 -14.39 -9.82
N GLY A 215 5.97 -13.29 -9.13
CA GLY A 215 5.41 -13.33 -7.79
C GLY A 215 4.04 -12.65 -7.71
N TYR A 216 2.99 -13.43 -7.47
CA TYR A 216 1.60 -12.95 -7.44
C TYR A 216 0.77 -13.58 -6.32
N ASP A 217 -0.44 -13.06 -6.12
CA ASP A 217 -1.42 -13.61 -5.18
C ASP A 217 -2.07 -14.92 -5.67
N GLY A 218 -3.03 -15.40 -4.88
CA GLY A 218 -3.65 -16.71 -5.00
C GLY A 218 -4.86 -16.77 -5.91
N ALA A 219 -5.25 -15.65 -6.52
CA ALA A 219 -6.45 -15.60 -7.30
C ALA A 219 -6.41 -16.66 -8.43
N ALA A 220 -7.54 -17.29 -8.72
CA ALA A 220 -7.60 -18.38 -9.70
C ALA A 220 -7.04 -17.99 -11.09
N ASN A 221 -7.23 -16.72 -11.48
CA ASN A 221 -6.70 -16.17 -12.72
C ASN A 221 -5.17 -16.02 -12.70
N MET A 222 -4.55 -15.95 -11.53
CA MET A 222 -3.10 -15.90 -11.35
C MET A 222 -2.50 -17.31 -11.24
N THR A 223 -3.13 -18.18 -10.45
CA THR A 223 -2.56 -19.47 -10.02
C THR A 223 -2.93 -20.68 -10.88
N GLY A 224 -3.94 -20.56 -11.75
CA GLY A 224 -4.43 -21.67 -12.57
C GLY A 224 -3.32 -22.41 -13.33
N VAL A 225 -3.28 -23.73 -13.17
CA VAL A 225 -2.22 -24.61 -13.72
C VAL A 225 -2.23 -24.64 -15.26
N TYR A 226 -3.40 -24.49 -15.87
CA TYR A 226 -3.56 -24.55 -17.34
C TYR A 226 -3.78 -23.17 -17.97
N ASN A 227 -4.61 -22.34 -17.34
CA ASN A 227 -5.06 -21.07 -17.90
C ASN A 227 -4.73 -19.86 -17.02
N GLY A 228 -4.00 -20.04 -15.92
CA GLY A 228 -3.58 -18.94 -15.07
C GLY A 228 -2.42 -18.16 -15.68
N LEU A 229 -2.22 -16.93 -15.18
CA LEU A 229 -1.08 -16.08 -15.54
C LEU A 229 0.23 -16.86 -15.39
N GLN A 230 0.40 -17.58 -14.28
CA GLN A 230 1.64 -18.30 -14.00
C GLN A 230 2.00 -19.36 -15.06
N ALA A 231 1.01 -20.13 -15.50
CA ALA A 231 1.19 -21.15 -16.54
C ALA A 231 1.55 -20.53 -17.89
N LYS A 232 0.83 -19.47 -18.28
CA LYS A 232 1.06 -18.76 -19.56
C LYS A 232 2.42 -18.06 -19.60
N ILE A 233 2.91 -17.54 -18.47
CA ILE A 233 4.27 -16.96 -18.38
C ILE A 233 5.33 -18.05 -18.39
N LEU A 234 5.12 -19.18 -17.71
CA LEU A 234 6.04 -20.33 -17.77
C LEU A 234 6.15 -20.91 -19.19
N GLU A 235 5.06 -20.94 -19.95
CA GLU A 235 5.07 -21.36 -21.36
C GLU A 235 5.98 -20.45 -22.22
N LYS A 236 5.97 -19.14 -21.97
CA LYS A 236 6.79 -18.16 -22.71
C LYS A 236 8.22 -18.05 -22.18
N GLN A 237 8.42 -18.20 -20.87
CA GLN A 237 9.71 -18.17 -20.18
C GLN A 237 9.78 -19.32 -19.17
N PRO A 238 10.33 -20.48 -19.57
CA PRO A 238 10.41 -21.65 -18.70
C PRO A 238 11.20 -21.45 -17.42
N ASN A 239 12.11 -20.46 -17.40
CA ASN A 239 12.91 -20.15 -16.20
C ASN A 239 12.24 -19.15 -15.25
N ALA A 240 11.04 -18.64 -15.56
CA ALA A 240 10.32 -17.69 -14.71
C ALA A 240 9.50 -18.42 -13.65
N LEU A 241 10.16 -18.86 -12.58
CA LEU A 241 9.54 -19.63 -11.51
C LEU A 241 8.41 -18.84 -10.84
N TYR A 242 7.27 -19.48 -10.66
CA TYR A 242 6.15 -18.90 -9.93
C TYR A 242 6.36 -19.00 -8.42
N VAL A 243 6.31 -17.85 -7.75
CA VAL A 243 6.36 -17.75 -6.30
C VAL A 243 5.03 -17.24 -5.80
N TYR A 244 4.34 -18.11 -5.07
CA TYR A 244 3.06 -17.81 -4.48
C TYR A 244 3.22 -16.93 -3.23
N CYS A 245 2.44 -15.85 -3.11
CA CYS A 245 2.47 -14.95 -1.96
C CYS A 245 2.22 -15.68 -0.63
N ALA A 246 3.29 -15.92 0.14
CA ALA A 246 3.24 -16.61 1.42
C ALA A 246 2.37 -15.89 2.46
N ALA A 247 2.39 -14.55 2.47
CA ALA A 247 1.57 -13.74 3.36
C ALA A 247 0.07 -13.89 3.05
N HIS A 248 -0.29 -13.97 1.77
CA HIS A 248 -1.67 -14.23 1.36
C HIS A 248 -2.12 -15.64 1.78
N ASN A 249 -1.28 -16.65 1.58
CA ASN A 249 -1.56 -18.02 2.02
C ASN A 249 -1.81 -18.13 3.52
N LEU A 250 -0.93 -17.52 4.32
CA LEU A 250 -1.09 -17.51 5.77
C LEU A 250 -2.44 -16.86 6.16
N ASN A 251 -2.79 -15.75 5.51
CA ASN A 251 -4.06 -15.08 5.73
C ASN A 251 -5.27 -15.95 5.33
N LEU A 252 -5.19 -16.72 4.24
CA LEU A 252 -6.23 -17.67 3.84
C LEU A 252 -6.44 -18.79 4.86
N VAL A 253 -5.35 -19.40 5.35
CA VAL A 253 -5.42 -20.47 6.37
C VAL A 253 -6.08 -19.96 7.65
N ILE A 254 -5.74 -18.75 8.09
CA ILE A 254 -6.32 -18.14 9.29
C ILE A 254 -7.81 -17.82 9.06
N ASN A 255 -8.15 -17.27 7.90
CA ASN A 255 -9.55 -16.99 7.54
C ASN A 255 -10.41 -18.25 7.55
N ASP A 256 -9.90 -19.35 7.00
CA ASP A 256 -10.63 -20.63 6.95
C ASP A 256 -10.77 -21.25 8.36
N SER A 257 -9.72 -21.14 9.17
CA SER A 257 -9.75 -21.55 10.58
C SER A 257 -10.78 -20.77 11.39
N HIS A 258 -10.99 -19.47 11.12
CA HIS A 258 -12.00 -18.71 11.84
C HIS A 258 -13.44 -19.05 11.41
N LYS A 259 -13.67 -19.30 10.11
CA LYS A 259 -15.00 -19.70 9.61
C LYS A 259 -15.55 -20.94 10.31
N THR A 260 -14.67 -21.84 10.75
CA THR A 260 -15.05 -23.07 11.47
C THR A 260 -15.33 -22.86 12.96
N MET A 261 -14.97 -21.70 13.55
CA MET A 261 -15.13 -21.43 14.99
C MET A 261 -16.47 -20.80 15.40
N GLY A 262 -17.37 -20.49 14.47
CA GLY A 262 -18.68 -19.90 14.76
C GLY A 262 -18.60 -18.40 15.07
N SER A 263 -19.29 -17.60 14.25
CA SER A 263 -19.17 -16.13 14.15
C SER A 263 -19.22 -15.35 15.47
N ILE A 264 -18.10 -14.70 15.82
CA ILE A 264 -18.10 -13.35 16.42
C ILE A 264 -18.10 -12.33 15.26
N ASP A 265 -19.09 -12.40 14.37
CA ASP A 265 -19.31 -11.36 13.37
C ASP A 265 -20.18 -10.28 13.98
N GLY A 266 -19.54 -9.35 14.70
CA GLY A 266 -20.13 -8.11 15.17
C GLY A 266 -19.39 -6.93 14.59
N ASN A 267 -19.99 -6.21 13.65
CA ASN A 267 -19.53 -4.88 13.25
C ASN A 267 -19.77 -3.91 14.42
N VAL A 268 -18.87 -3.88 15.38
CA VAL A 268 -18.89 -2.92 16.48
C VAL A 268 -18.30 -1.60 15.96
N ARG A 269 -19.16 -0.71 15.45
CA ARG A 269 -18.80 0.70 15.19
C ARG A 269 -19.01 1.50 16.47
N ILE A 270 -17.98 1.59 17.32
CA ILE A 270 -17.97 2.53 18.44
C ILE A 270 -17.27 3.81 17.96
N GLN A 271 -17.99 4.93 17.97
CA GLN A 271 -17.51 6.24 17.49
C GLN A 271 -16.51 6.94 18.43
N GLU A 272 -15.99 6.26 19.45
CA GLU A 272 -14.90 6.77 20.29
C GLU A 272 -13.56 6.20 19.79
N ALA A 273 -12.85 7.02 19.01
CA ALA A 273 -11.42 7.11 18.65
C ALA A 273 -10.42 5.91 18.67
N HIS A 274 -10.74 4.71 19.16
CA HIS A 274 -9.72 3.69 19.50
C HIS A 274 -9.93 2.28 18.91
N ILE A 275 -11.06 2.00 18.25
CA ILE A 275 -11.31 0.70 17.61
C ILE A 275 -11.20 0.85 16.09
N LYS A 276 -10.15 0.26 15.50
CA LYS A 276 -10.00 0.23 14.03
C LYS A 276 -11.12 -0.59 13.40
N THR A 277 -11.71 -0.05 12.33
CA THR A 277 -12.68 -0.75 11.49
C THR A 277 -12.07 -2.05 10.96
N ILE A 278 -12.83 -3.14 11.06
CA ILE A 278 -12.41 -4.48 10.62
C ILE A 278 -12.17 -4.47 9.11
N CYS A 279 -10.98 -4.90 8.66
CA CYS A 279 -10.74 -5.16 7.24
C CYS A 279 -11.31 -6.54 6.86
N PRO A 280 -12.20 -6.62 5.86
CA PRO A 280 -12.78 -7.90 5.43
C PRO A 280 -11.74 -8.83 4.80
N THR A 281 -10.73 -8.27 4.10
CA THR A 281 -9.82 -9.02 3.23
C THR A 281 -8.47 -9.35 3.88
N ARG A 282 -8.03 -8.56 4.88
CA ARG A 282 -6.76 -8.77 5.60
C ARG A 282 -7.04 -9.10 7.07
N TRP A 283 -7.26 -10.38 7.37
CA TRP A 283 -7.59 -10.86 8.72
C TRP A 283 -6.56 -10.48 9.76
N LEU A 284 -5.28 -10.47 9.38
CA LEU A 284 -4.19 -10.01 10.24
C LEU A 284 -4.30 -8.55 10.69
N SER A 285 -5.10 -7.71 10.02
CA SER A 285 -5.41 -6.35 10.49
C SER A 285 -6.42 -6.34 11.65
N ARG A 286 -7.10 -7.47 11.92
CA ARG A 286 -8.03 -7.62 13.03
C ARG A 286 -7.32 -7.81 14.36
N TYR A 287 -6.03 -8.16 14.36
CA TYR A 287 -5.23 -8.24 15.58
C TYR A 287 -5.31 -6.95 16.39
N ASP A 288 -5.11 -5.79 15.75
CA ASP A 288 -5.17 -4.50 16.44
C ASP A 288 -6.55 -4.22 17.06
N SER A 289 -7.62 -4.55 16.32
CA SER A 289 -9.00 -4.39 16.80
C SER A 289 -9.30 -5.33 17.97
N LEU A 290 -8.87 -6.59 17.90
CA LEU A 290 -9.04 -7.58 18.96
C LEU A 290 -8.19 -7.25 20.19
N HIS A 291 -6.96 -6.78 19.98
CA HIS A 291 -6.08 -6.33 21.04
C HIS A 291 -6.66 -5.12 21.77
N SER A 292 -7.20 -4.14 21.03
CA SER A 292 -7.94 -2.99 21.57
C SER A 292 -9.19 -3.43 22.34
N LEU A 293 -9.98 -4.36 21.79
CA LEU A 293 -11.15 -4.94 22.47
C LEU A 293 -10.75 -5.60 23.80
N ARG A 294 -9.69 -6.43 23.80
CA ARG A 294 -9.18 -7.10 25.00
C ARG A 294 -8.70 -6.08 26.04
N PHE A 295 -8.01 -5.03 25.61
CA PHE A 295 -7.43 -4.03 26.52
C PHE A 295 -8.50 -3.12 27.13
N HIS A 296 -9.49 -2.69 26.32
CA HIS A 296 -10.57 -1.78 26.73
C HIS A 296 -11.89 -2.50 27.03
N TYR A 297 -11.81 -3.77 27.44
CA TYR A 297 -12.99 -4.63 27.51
C TYR A 297 -14.04 -4.12 28.50
N ARG A 298 -13.60 -3.64 29.67
CA ARG A 298 -14.47 -3.10 30.72
C ARG A 298 -15.13 -1.81 30.29
N GLU A 299 -14.38 -0.91 29.69
CA GLU A 299 -14.85 0.37 29.17
C GLU A 299 -15.91 0.14 28.09
N ILE A 300 -15.70 -0.83 27.20
CA ILE A 300 -16.68 -1.21 26.18
C ILE A 300 -17.98 -1.74 26.84
N LEU A 301 -17.89 -2.60 27.86
CA LEU A 301 -19.07 -3.07 28.60
C LEU A 301 -19.81 -1.92 29.30
N GLN A 302 -19.09 -0.95 29.85
CA GLN A 302 -19.66 0.24 30.49
C GLN A 302 -20.39 1.12 29.45
N VAL A 303 -19.77 1.37 28.30
CA VAL A 303 -20.38 2.15 27.20
C VAL A 303 -21.62 1.45 26.67
N LEU A 304 -21.58 0.13 26.45
CA LEU A 304 -22.75 -0.64 26.02
C LEU A 304 -23.88 -0.57 27.06
N THR A 305 -23.55 -0.67 28.35
CA THR A 305 -24.52 -0.53 29.44
C THR A 305 -25.15 0.87 29.44
N LYS A 306 -24.35 1.92 29.26
CA LYS A 306 -24.82 3.30 29.16
C LYS A 306 -25.76 3.47 27.95
N LEU A 307 -25.38 2.96 26.78
CA LEU A 307 -26.21 3.02 25.57
C LEU A 307 -27.56 2.32 25.74
N THR A 308 -27.59 1.16 26.41
CA THR A 308 -28.84 0.47 26.73
C THR A 308 -29.76 1.31 27.62
N LEU A 309 -29.20 2.12 28.53
CA LEU A 309 -29.96 2.93 29.49
C LEU A 309 -30.32 4.33 28.97
N THR A 310 -29.50 4.93 28.10
CA THR A 310 -29.61 6.36 27.74
C THR A 310 -29.96 6.63 26.28
N SER A 311 -29.87 5.66 25.36
CA SER A 311 -30.22 5.92 23.95
C SER A 311 -31.72 6.20 23.82
N SER A 312 -32.08 7.13 22.95
CA SER A 312 -33.47 7.44 22.61
C SER A 312 -34.07 6.48 21.57
N LYS A 313 -33.24 5.67 20.89
CA LYS A 313 -33.67 4.74 19.84
C LYS A 313 -33.69 3.31 20.35
N THR A 314 -34.86 2.68 20.29
CA THR A 314 -35.03 1.28 20.71
C THR A 314 -34.16 0.29 19.94
N THR A 315 -33.85 0.58 18.67
CA THR A 315 -32.94 -0.25 17.86
C THR A 315 -31.53 -0.25 18.42
N GLU A 316 -30.97 0.92 18.74
CA GLU A 316 -29.64 1.06 19.32
C GLU A 316 -29.56 0.42 20.72
N GLN A 317 -30.62 0.57 21.52
CA GLN A 317 -30.73 -0.09 22.83
C GLN A 317 -30.69 -1.62 22.70
N ASN A 318 -31.46 -2.19 21.77
CA ASN A 318 -31.53 -3.63 21.54
C ASN A 318 -30.20 -4.19 20.98
N GLU A 319 -29.55 -3.47 20.07
CA GLU A 319 -28.24 -3.84 19.54
C GLU A 319 -27.17 -3.82 20.65
N ALA A 320 -27.12 -2.74 21.44
CA ALA A 320 -26.19 -2.61 22.56
C ALA A 320 -26.40 -3.72 23.60
N LEU A 321 -27.66 -4.03 23.93
CA LEU A 321 -28.00 -5.13 24.85
C LEU A 321 -27.60 -6.49 24.28
N GLY A 322 -27.83 -6.72 22.98
CA GLY A 322 -27.43 -7.94 22.29
C GLY A 322 -25.91 -8.15 22.29
N LEU A 323 -25.14 -7.10 22.00
CA LEU A 323 -23.68 -7.11 22.04
C LEU A 323 -23.16 -7.32 23.47
N LYS A 324 -23.72 -6.61 24.45
CA LYS A 324 -23.37 -6.77 25.87
C LYS A 324 -23.54 -8.22 26.31
N LYS A 325 -24.70 -8.84 26.06
CA LYS A 325 -24.96 -10.25 26.42
C LYS A 325 -24.00 -11.23 25.75
N LYS A 326 -23.52 -10.93 24.54
CA LYS A 326 -22.51 -11.74 23.85
C LYS A 326 -21.15 -11.60 24.53
N LEU A 327 -20.73 -10.38 24.86
CA LEU A 327 -19.45 -10.12 25.53
C LEU A 327 -19.45 -10.68 26.97
N GLU A 328 -20.55 -10.61 27.70
CA GLU A 328 -20.70 -11.21 29.03
C GLU A 328 -20.75 -12.76 29.03
N ASN A 329 -20.64 -13.41 27.87
CA ASN A 329 -20.55 -14.87 27.80
C ASN A 329 -19.10 -15.33 27.99
N PHE A 330 -18.87 -16.28 28.91
CA PHE A 330 -17.54 -16.82 29.14
C PHE A 330 -16.91 -17.46 27.88
N GLU A 331 -17.73 -18.08 27.04
CA GLU A 331 -17.29 -18.61 25.74
C GLU A 331 -16.65 -17.53 24.86
N THR A 332 -17.22 -16.31 24.86
CA THR A 332 -16.67 -15.17 24.12
C THR A 332 -15.33 -14.72 24.68
N VAL A 333 -15.17 -14.72 26.01
CA VAL A 333 -13.90 -14.39 26.66
C VAL A 333 -12.83 -15.42 26.28
N VAL A 334 -13.16 -16.71 26.32
CA VAL A 334 -12.26 -17.80 25.89
C VAL A 334 -11.85 -17.63 24.42
N LEU A 335 -12.80 -17.35 23.53
CA LEU A 335 -12.53 -17.11 22.11
C LEU A 335 -11.60 -15.91 21.91
N ILE A 336 -11.79 -14.81 22.64
CA ILE A 336 -10.92 -13.62 22.57
C ILE A 336 -9.49 -13.97 22.96
N VAL A 337 -9.28 -14.77 24.02
CA VAL A 337 -7.93 -15.19 24.42
C VAL A 337 -7.27 -16.06 23.36
N ILE A 338 -7.99 -17.06 22.84
CA ILE A 338 -7.50 -17.96 21.78
C ILE A 338 -7.13 -17.15 20.53
N GLU A 339 -8.05 -16.32 20.04
CA GLU A 339 -7.84 -15.52 18.84
C GLU A 339 -6.70 -14.52 19.02
N HIS A 340 -6.58 -13.89 20.19
CA HIS A 340 -5.51 -12.92 20.46
C HIS A 340 -4.13 -13.60 20.42
N LYS A 341 -4.01 -14.80 21.01
CA LYS A 341 -2.76 -15.58 20.96
C LYS A 341 -2.43 -16.03 19.54
N ILE A 342 -3.37 -16.65 18.83
CA ILE A 342 -3.16 -17.10 17.43
C ILE A 342 -2.78 -15.92 16.54
N LEU A 343 -3.50 -14.79 16.66
CA LEU A 343 -3.25 -13.62 15.84
C LEU A 343 -1.94 -12.92 16.18
N SER A 344 -1.50 -12.93 17.44
CA SER A 344 -0.19 -12.38 17.80
C SER A 344 0.96 -13.15 17.16
N ILE A 345 0.94 -14.49 17.24
CA ILE A 345 1.94 -15.37 16.61
C ILE A 345 1.94 -15.14 15.09
N THR A 346 0.77 -15.24 14.47
CA THR A 346 0.65 -15.13 13.01
C THR A 346 0.96 -13.72 12.49
N LYS A 347 0.72 -12.67 13.27
CA LYS A 347 1.07 -11.28 12.93
C LYS A 347 2.56 -11.06 12.81
N LEU A 348 3.34 -11.62 13.74
CA LEU A 348 4.80 -11.56 13.67
C LEU A 348 5.32 -12.26 12.41
N VAL A 349 4.84 -13.47 12.13
CA VAL A 349 5.23 -14.22 10.93
C VAL A 349 4.82 -13.49 9.66
N SER A 350 3.59 -12.99 9.56
CA SER A 350 3.09 -12.30 8.37
C SER A 350 3.90 -11.03 8.05
N ASN A 351 4.26 -10.25 9.08
CA ASN A 351 5.11 -9.07 8.89
C ASN A 351 6.52 -9.47 8.42
N ALA A 352 7.09 -10.54 8.96
CA ALA A 352 8.39 -11.03 8.54
C ALA A 352 8.38 -11.57 7.10
N LEU A 353 7.31 -12.29 6.70
CA LEU A 353 7.13 -12.79 5.33
C LEU A 353 7.02 -11.67 4.27
N GLN A 354 6.61 -10.47 4.67
CA GLN A 354 6.49 -9.30 3.79
C GLN A 354 7.76 -8.43 3.78
N SER A 355 8.79 -8.79 4.57
CA SER A 355 10.03 -8.03 4.61
C SER A 355 10.84 -8.23 3.33
N LYS A 356 11.37 -7.13 2.77
CA LYS A 356 12.20 -7.15 1.55
C LYS A 356 13.47 -8.01 1.70
N ASN A 357 14.03 -8.04 2.91
CA ASN A 357 15.26 -8.76 3.24
C ASN A 357 15.00 -10.21 3.68
N GLN A 358 13.76 -10.69 3.54
CA GLN A 358 13.42 -12.06 3.91
C GLN A 358 13.97 -13.06 2.88
N ASP A 359 14.56 -14.14 3.38
CA ASP A 359 14.91 -15.31 2.60
C ASP A 359 13.97 -16.49 2.91
N ILE A 360 13.92 -17.45 1.98
CA ILE A 360 12.98 -18.59 2.04
C ILE A 360 13.27 -19.49 3.24
N GLN A 361 14.54 -19.65 3.64
CA GLN A 361 14.91 -20.50 4.76
C GLN A 361 14.44 -19.91 6.09
N ARG A 362 14.65 -18.62 6.31
CA ARG A 362 14.10 -17.89 7.47
C ARG A 362 12.58 -17.90 7.46
N ALA A 363 11.95 -17.70 6.31
CA ALA A 363 10.49 -17.76 6.18
C ALA A 363 9.94 -19.14 6.60
N SER A 364 10.55 -20.22 6.12
CA SER A 364 10.19 -21.60 6.50
C SER A 364 10.38 -21.85 7.99
N LYS A 365 11.51 -21.45 8.57
CA LYS A 365 11.77 -21.60 10.01
C LYS A 365 10.75 -20.85 10.87
N LEU A 366 10.38 -19.63 10.47
CA LEU A 366 9.36 -18.83 11.18
C LEU A 366 7.99 -19.51 11.15
N LEU A 367 7.60 -20.07 10.01
CA LEU A 367 6.34 -20.82 9.86
C LEU A 367 6.34 -22.10 10.72
N GLU A 368 7.43 -22.86 10.73
CA GLU A 368 7.56 -24.06 11.59
C GLU A 368 7.52 -23.70 13.07
N THR A 369 8.17 -22.60 13.47
CA THR A 369 8.12 -22.10 14.85
C THR A 369 6.69 -21.73 15.24
N ALA A 370 6.00 -20.94 14.42
CA ALA A 370 4.61 -20.57 14.69
C ALA A 370 3.67 -21.77 14.75
N LYS A 371 3.87 -22.78 13.89
CA LYS A 371 3.11 -24.04 13.94
C LYS A 371 3.36 -24.77 15.25
N LYS A 372 4.61 -24.83 15.72
CA LYS A 372 4.97 -25.43 17.01
C LYS A 372 4.32 -24.67 18.17
N ASP A 373 4.40 -23.34 18.19
CA ASP A 373 3.82 -22.50 19.24
C ASP A 373 2.30 -22.67 19.33
N ILE A 374 1.62 -22.74 18.18
CA ILE A 374 0.17 -23.01 18.12
C ILE A 374 -0.15 -24.42 18.62
N ALA A 375 0.68 -25.42 18.28
CA ALA A 375 0.50 -26.79 18.75
C ALA A 375 0.72 -26.92 20.27
N GLU A 376 1.71 -26.23 20.83
CA GLU A 376 1.97 -26.18 22.27
C GLU A 376 0.80 -25.53 23.01
N MET A 377 0.30 -24.39 22.54
CA MET A 377 -0.90 -23.76 23.09
C MET A 377 -2.12 -24.68 23.03
N ARG A 378 -2.30 -25.45 21.95
CA ARG A 378 -3.39 -26.44 21.84
C ARG A 378 -3.23 -27.56 22.87
N ASN A 379 -2.01 -28.02 23.11
CA ASN A 379 -1.74 -29.09 24.09
C ASN A 379 -1.90 -28.58 25.53
N SER A 380 -1.57 -27.32 25.78
CA SER A 380 -1.76 -26.61 27.05
C SER A 380 -3.07 -25.82 27.09
N PHE A 381 -4.16 -26.37 26.53
CA PHE A 381 -5.45 -25.67 26.43
C PHE A 381 -6.00 -25.25 27.80
N GLU A 382 -5.70 -26.00 28.86
CA GLU A 382 -6.10 -25.66 30.24
C GLU A 382 -5.51 -24.31 30.69
N GLU A 383 -4.28 -23.99 30.30
CA GLU A 383 -3.66 -22.69 30.60
C GLU A 383 -4.41 -21.54 29.92
N VAL A 384 -4.89 -21.77 28.69
CA VAL A 384 -5.71 -20.80 27.94
C VAL A 384 -7.05 -20.57 28.64
N ILE A 385 -7.68 -21.62 29.15
CA ILE A 385 -8.93 -21.51 29.93
C ILE A 385 -8.69 -20.79 31.26
N ASN A 386 -7.58 -21.06 31.94
CA ASN A 386 -7.23 -20.40 33.19
C ASN A 386 -7.00 -18.89 32.97
N GLU A 387 -6.26 -18.51 31.93
CA GLU A 387 -6.08 -17.10 31.55
C GLU A 387 -7.42 -16.43 31.22
N ALA A 388 -8.31 -17.11 30.48
CA ALA A 388 -9.64 -16.60 30.19
C ALA A 388 -10.49 -16.44 31.46
N ALA A 389 -10.39 -17.36 32.42
CA ALA A 389 -11.10 -17.28 33.68
C ALA A 389 -10.60 -16.13 34.56
N ASP A 390 -9.29 -15.89 34.59
CA ASP A 390 -8.68 -14.75 35.29
C ASP A 390 -9.13 -13.42 34.67
N LEU A 391 -9.12 -13.31 33.33
CA LEU A 391 -9.63 -12.14 32.62
C LEU A 391 -11.13 -11.94 32.84
N ALA A 392 -11.95 -12.99 32.78
CA ALA A 392 -13.38 -12.91 33.04
C ALA A 392 -13.66 -12.40 34.46
N ARG A 393 -12.97 -12.93 35.48
CA ARG A 393 -13.05 -12.41 36.85
C ARG A 393 -12.63 -10.94 36.92
N GLY A 394 -11.54 -10.60 36.24
CA GLY A 394 -11.05 -9.23 36.09
C GLY A 394 -11.99 -8.32 35.31
N TRP A 395 -12.98 -8.82 34.58
CA TRP A 395 -13.98 -8.06 33.83
C TRP A 395 -15.40 -8.18 34.41
N GLU A 396 -15.53 -8.75 35.61
CA GLU A 396 -16.83 -8.99 36.28
C GLU A 396 -17.78 -9.92 35.51
N ILE A 397 -17.21 -10.84 34.73
CA ILE A 397 -17.92 -11.90 34.01
C ILE A 397 -17.79 -13.21 34.76
N ASN A 398 -18.88 -13.95 34.89
CA ASN A 398 -18.87 -15.28 35.51
C ASN A 398 -18.08 -16.28 34.64
N PRO A 399 -16.98 -16.88 35.14
CA PRO A 399 -16.12 -17.79 34.38
C PRO A 399 -16.70 -19.21 34.31
N SER A 400 -17.95 -19.35 33.86
CA SER A 400 -18.62 -20.64 33.74
C SER A 400 -19.23 -20.79 32.35
N PHE A 401 -19.02 -21.94 31.72
CA PHE A 401 -19.71 -22.29 30.48
C PHE A 401 -21.21 -22.44 30.74
N LYS A 402 -22.03 -21.94 29.82
CA LYS A 402 -23.48 -22.11 29.91
C LYS A 402 -23.82 -23.55 29.57
N GLU A 403 -24.50 -24.24 30.48
CA GLU A 403 -25.02 -25.58 30.17
C GLU A 403 -26.19 -25.47 29.18
N HIS A 404 -25.99 -25.95 27.96
CA HIS A 404 -27.09 -26.12 27.04
C HIS A 404 -27.98 -27.27 27.50
N ARG A 405 -29.24 -26.96 27.81
CA ARG A 405 -30.26 -27.97 28.12
C ARG A 405 -30.38 -28.95 26.94
N ILE A 406 -29.98 -30.19 27.15
CA ILE A 406 -30.21 -31.28 26.19
C ILE A 406 -31.72 -31.43 26.03
N ARG A 407 -32.23 -31.16 24.83
CA ARG A 407 -33.67 -31.25 24.53
C ARG A 407 -34.05 -32.73 24.49
N LYS A 408 -34.57 -33.26 25.60
CA LYS A 408 -35.16 -34.61 25.61
C LYS A 408 -36.37 -34.63 24.69
N VAL A 409 -36.32 -35.47 23.66
CA VAL A 409 -37.48 -35.73 22.79
C VAL A 409 -38.51 -36.48 23.64
N LYS A 410 -39.79 -36.11 23.53
CA LYS A 410 -40.87 -36.75 24.29
C LYS A 410 -41.16 -38.11 23.63
N LYS A 411 -40.86 -39.20 24.32
CA LYS A 411 -41.13 -40.58 23.88
C LYS A 411 -42.63 -40.76 23.59
N GLN A 412 -42.97 -41.17 22.37
CA GLN A 412 -44.36 -41.53 22.04
C GLN A 412 -44.66 -42.98 22.47
N PHE A 413 -45.94 -43.32 22.68
CA PHE A 413 -46.38 -44.59 23.28
C PHE A 413 -45.86 -45.83 22.54
N ASP A 414 -45.64 -45.72 21.24
CA ASP A 414 -45.25 -46.84 20.35
C ASP A 414 -43.73 -46.96 20.13
N GLU A 415 -42.93 -46.04 20.68
CA GLU A 415 -41.47 -46.04 20.51
C GLU A 415 -40.82 -46.95 21.56
N LEU A 416 -40.15 -48.03 21.14
CA LEU A 416 -39.50 -48.98 22.06
C LEU A 416 -38.15 -48.46 22.62
N SER A 417 -37.58 -47.39 22.07
CA SER A 417 -36.32 -46.82 22.54
C SER A 417 -36.35 -45.28 22.55
N CYS A 418 -35.56 -44.67 23.45
CA CYS A 418 -35.31 -43.24 23.39
C CYS A 418 -34.24 -43.01 22.33
N ASP A 419 -34.61 -42.58 21.12
CA ASP A 419 -33.64 -42.11 20.12
C ASP A 419 -33.03 -40.78 20.60
N GLU A 420 -32.11 -40.86 21.57
CA GLU A 420 -31.25 -39.74 21.95
C GLU A 420 -30.19 -39.59 20.85
N ARG A 421 -30.39 -38.65 19.92
CA ARG A 421 -29.28 -38.18 19.06
C ARG A 421 -28.13 -37.73 19.95
N LEU A 422 -26.97 -38.34 19.81
CA LEU A 422 -25.75 -37.95 20.52
C LEU A 422 -25.30 -36.57 20.02
N PHE A 423 -25.57 -35.52 20.79
CA PHE A 423 -25.17 -34.14 20.45
C PHE A 423 -23.79 -33.75 21.02
N ASN A 424 -23.11 -34.64 21.74
CA ASN A 424 -21.90 -34.30 22.49
C ASN A 424 -20.70 -35.15 22.05
N ALA A 425 -19.71 -34.52 21.42
CA ALA A 425 -18.48 -35.16 20.96
C ALA A 425 -17.66 -35.79 22.11
N LYS A 426 -17.86 -35.37 23.37
CA LYS A 426 -17.24 -35.99 24.56
C LYS A 426 -17.82 -37.37 24.93
N LYS A 427 -18.96 -37.77 24.36
CA LYS A 427 -19.63 -39.06 24.65
C LYS A 427 -19.46 -40.12 23.56
N LEU A 428 -18.66 -39.84 22.53
CA LEU A 428 -18.20 -40.89 21.63
C LEU A 428 -17.23 -41.80 22.43
N PRO A 429 -17.46 -43.12 22.50
CA PRO A 429 -16.45 -44.01 23.04
C PRO A 429 -15.17 -43.79 22.24
N CYS A 430 -14.05 -43.56 22.94
CA CYS A 430 -12.73 -43.60 22.33
C CYS A 430 -12.55 -45.01 21.74
N VAL A 431 -12.89 -45.17 20.46
CA VAL A 431 -12.46 -46.31 19.66
C VAL A 431 -11.19 -45.85 19.00
N GLY A 432 -10.06 -46.32 19.53
CA GLY A 432 -8.76 -46.08 18.92
C GLY A 432 -8.72 -46.67 17.52
N VAL A 433 -8.26 -45.85 16.57
CA VAL A 433 -7.46 -46.24 15.40
C VAL A 433 -6.46 -45.12 15.16
#